data_AF-A0A4U0XAC3-F1
#
_entry.id   AF-A0A4U0XAC3-F1
#
_cell.length_a   1.000
_cell.length_b   1.000
_cell.length_c   1.000
_cell.angle_alpha   90.00
_cell.angle_beta   90.00
_cell.angle_gamma   90.00
#
_symmetry.space_group_name_H-M   'P 1'
#
loop_
_entity.id
_entity.type
_entity.pdbx_description
1 polymer ?
#
loop_
_entity_poly.entity_id
_entity_poly.type
_entity_poly.pdbx_seq_one_letter_code
_entity_poly.pdbx_strand_id
1 'polypeptide(L)'
;MAWLPKVGAMDWSAIAKSHHPDVEQQYGLKQDQGLLDFVAVFMVDFNDDVLMHRCLIEFYADLIEQVKDVSIDGSRTSSVSLDFLISWGLHARSAAYYLEPNNPAHDPVDKTFLYSVSCRYLSIYTSTYPNHFLASSDLERVLVRLSRNLEISPARWAHAESPKHDLHLVASLPRTALLPQGPSTSAWRTSPLSLIPSKPSNADALNTLATVFHGPLRIQTITYSAGGPTTTSPDLHEGIESAAARVLYFLYLNHNRKLFSDLVYHAETVALKETALAAIRSVTAVVTANWSPLPGADSIPNSASGVSSLPAEHDFESMLPRPPTATPTSGVLAILAPPSLEYTLPYLLRPAQAFTNLVGGRGDTESAAYNIAVAKFEALRALHGRLKDLVVERPGEGFEEMEETVGRRVREGAWAQEGDVGGRIATMEL
;
A
#
# COMPACT_ATOMS: atom_id res chain seq x y z
N MET A 1 -19.88 -4.13 -19.08
CA MET A 1 -18.71 -5.04 -18.97
C MET A 1 -18.48 -5.58 -17.55
N ALA A 2 -18.84 -4.87 -16.48
CA ALA A 2 -18.55 -5.24 -15.08
C ALA A 2 -19.08 -6.60 -14.56
N TRP A 3 -20.01 -7.24 -15.26
CA TRP A 3 -20.54 -8.55 -14.89
C TRP A 3 -19.62 -9.70 -15.33
N LEU A 4 -18.93 -9.56 -16.47
CA LEU A 4 -18.19 -10.65 -17.10
C LEU A 4 -17.00 -11.15 -16.25
N PRO A 5 -16.20 -10.28 -15.59
CA PRO A 5 -15.16 -10.73 -14.66
C PRO A 5 -15.69 -11.60 -13.52
N LYS A 6 -16.88 -11.27 -13.00
CA LYS A 6 -17.52 -12.03 -11.92
C LYS A 6 -17.93 -13.43 -12.37
N VAL A 7 -18.41 -13.56 -13.61
CA VAL A 7 -18.72 -14.89 -14.19
C VAL A 7 -17.46 -15.66 -14.49
N GLY A 8 -16.44 -15.02 -15.06
CA GLY A 8 -15.14 -15.65 -15.28
C GLY A 8 -14.50 -16.17 -13.99
N ALA A 9 -14.73 -15.50 -12.86
CA ALA A 9 -14.24 -15.94 -11.56
C ALA A 9 -15.01 -17.16 -11.01
N MET A 10 -16.23 -17.43 -11.53
CA MET A 10 -17.00 -18.63 -11.19
C MET A 10 -16.67 -19.79 -12.13
N ASP A 11 -16.61 -19.51 -13.44
CA ASP A 11 -16.25 -20.47 -14.48
C ASP A 11 -15.63 -19.74 -15.68
N TRP A 12 -14.31 -19.82 -15.81
CA TRP A 12 -13.58 -19.26 -16.95
C TRP A 12 -14.07 -19.83 -18.29
N SER A 13 -14.39 -21.12 -18.32
CA SER A 13 -14.78 -21.79 -19.57
C SER A 13 -16.12 -21.30 -20.10
N ALA A 14 -17.01 -20.83 -19.22
CA ALA A 14 -18.31 -20.27 -19.57
C ALA A 14 -18.22 -18.94 -20.34
N ILE A 15 -17.10 -18.21 -20.20
CA ILE A 15 -16.89 -16.93 -20.90
C ILE A 15 -15.88 -17.03 -22.03
N ALA A 16 -14.92 -17.95 -21.93
CA ALA A 16 -13.83 -18.10 -22.90
C ALA A 16 -14.18 -19.00 -24.08
N LYS A 17 -15.13 -19.94 -23.94
CA LYS A 17 -15.53 -20.86 -25.02
C LYS A 17 -16.73 -20.35 -25.80
N SER A 18 -16.82 -20.79 -27.05
CA SER A 18 -18.02 -20.65 -27.87
C SER A 18 -19.16 -21.50 -27.30
N HIS A 19 -20.32 -20.89 -27.08
CA HIS A 19 -21.55 -21.58 -26.66
C HIS A 19 -22.64 -21.52 -27.74
N HIS A 20 -22.63 -20.47 -28.56
CA HIS A 20 -23.58 -20.26 -29.64
C HIS A 20 -22.85 -19.89 -30.94
N PRO A 21 -22.17 -20.86 -31.58
CA PRO A 21 -21.27 -20.60 -32.71
C PRO A 21 -21.98 -19.90 -33.89
N ASP A 22 -23.26 -20.22 -34.12
CA ASP A 22 -24.05 -19.63 -35.19
C ASP A 22 -24.33 -18.13 -34.99
N VAL A 23 -24.44 -17.70 -33.73
CA VAL A 23 -24.63 -16.28 -33.38
C VAL A 23 -23.28 -15.57 -33.35
N GLU A 24 -22.29 -16.19 -32.72
CA GLU A 24 -20.94 -15.63 -32.57
C GLU A 24 -20.26 -15.37 -33.92
N GLN A 25 -20.44 -16.26 -34.90
CA GLN A 25 -19.95 -16.06 -36.27
C GLN A 25 -20.60 -14.85 -36.96
N GLN A 26 -21.86 -14.52 -36.64
CA GLN A 26 -22.53 -13.32 -37.19
C GLN A 26 -21.88 -12.02 -36.69
N TYR A 27 -21.22 -12.07 -35.52
CA TYR A 27 -20.48 -10.96 -34.95
C TYR A 27 -18.96 -11.04 -35.24
N GLY A 28 -18.53 -11.94 -36.14
CA GLY A 28 -17.15 -12.03 -36.61
C GLY A 28 -16.21 -12.87 -35.74
N LEU A 29 -16.75 -13.63 -34.77
CA LEU A 29 -15.97 -14.53 -33.92
C LEU A 29 -15.69 -15.86 -34.64
N LYS A 30 -14.51 -16.43 -34.37
CA LYS A 30 -14.10 -17.76 -34.85
C LYS A 30 -14.67 -18.86 -33.94
N GLN A 31 -14.63 -20.11 -34.41
CA GLN A 31 -15.19 -21.27 -33.69
C GLN A 31 -14.62 -21.49 -32.27
N ASP A 32 -13.41 -21.00 -32.00
CA ASP A 32 -12.76 -21.13 -30.69
C ASP A 32 -12.82 -19.85 -29.84
N GLN A 33 -13.58 -18.83 -30.28
CA GLN A 33 -13.70 -17.54 -29.61
C GLN A 33 -15.04 -17.44 -28.90
N GLY A 34 -15.00 -17.06 -27.62
CA GLY A 34 -16.17 -16.93 -26.78
C GLY A 34 -16.66 -15.48 -26.63
N LEU A 35 -17.56 -15.31 -25.67
CA LEU A 35 -18.08 -13.99 -25.28
C LEU A 35 -16.96 -13.06 -24.77
N LEU A 36 -15.93 -13.62 -24.12
CA LEU A 36 -14.77 -12.86 -23.68
C LEU A 36 -14.01 -12.23 -24.84
N ASP A 37 -13.73 -13.00 -25.90
CA ASP A 37 -13.05 -12.47 -27.10
C ASP A 37 -13.85 -11.33 -27.72
N PHE A 38 -15.17 -11.48 -27.79
CA PHE A 38 -16.05 -10.42 -28.28
C PHE A 38 -15.90 -9.14 -27.46
N VAL A 39 -16.13 -9.22 -26.15
CA VAL A 39 -16.13 -8.05 -25.27
C VAL A 39 -14.74 -7.43 -25.15
N ALA A 40 -13.69 -8.25 -25.10
CA ALA A 40 -12.32 -7.80 -24.89
C ALA A 40 -11.65 -7.26 -26.16
N VAL A 41 -12.02 -7.76 -27.35
CA VAL A 41 -11.28 -7.46 -28.61
C VAL A 41 -12.14 -6.78 -29.66
N PHE A 42 -13.38 -7.21 -29.85
CA PHE A 42 -14.18 -6.86 -31.03
C PHE A 42 -15.32 -5.88 -30.78
N MET A 43 -15.80 -5.78 -29.53
CA MET A 43 -16.98 -5.00 -29.18
C MET A 43 -16.73 -3.48 -29.20
N VAL A 44 -15.49 -3.05 -28.97
CA VAL A 44 -15.15 -1.64 -28.79
C VAL A 44 -14.10 -1.20 -29.81
N ASP A 45 -14.45 -0.21 -30.63
CA ASP A 45 -13.47 0.54 -31.40
C ASP A 45 -12.84 1.61 -30.50
N PHE A 46 -11.65 1.30 -30.00
CA PHE A 46 -10.93 2.14 -29.06
C PHE A 46 -10.11 3.25 -29.74
N ASN A 47 -10.11 3.34 -31.08
CA ASN A 47 -9.36 4.38 -31.80
C ASN A 47 -10.09 5.72 -31.84
N ASP A 48 -11.43 5.68 -31.89
CA ASP A 48 -12.26 6.88 -32.03
C ASP A 48 -13.03 7.25 -30.75
N ASP A 49 -13.08 6.36 -29.74
CA ASP A 49 -13.80 6.59 -28.48
C ASP A 49 -12.92 6.31 -27.24
N VAL A 50 -12.32 7.38 -26.72
CA VAL A 50 -11.48 7.36 -25.51
C VAL A 50 -12.24 6.91 -24.26
N LEU A 51 -13.55 7.17 -24.16
CA LEU A 51 -14.34 6.77 -23.00
C LEU A 51 -14.59 5.26 -23.01
N MET A 52 -14.84 4.71 -24.18
CA MET A 52 -14.96 3.26 -24.34
C MET A 52 -13.62 2.55 -24.14
N HIS A 53 -12.51 3.14 -24.60
CA HIS A 53 -11.17 2.63 -24.30
C HIS A 53 -10.90 2.64 -22.80
N ARG A 54 -11.27 3.71 -22.09
CA ARG A 54 -11.16 3.78 -20.64
C ARG A 54 -11.91 2.63 -19.96
N CYS A 55 -13.17 2.41 -20.34
CA CYS A 55 -13.98 1.30 -19.79
C CYS A 55 -13.37 -0.07 -20.11
N LEU A 56 -12.70 -0.21 -21.25
CA LEU A 56 -12.03 -1.43 -21.66
C LEU A 56 -10.80 -1.73 -20.79
N ILE A 57 -9.96 -0.73 -20.50
CA ILE A 57 -8.82 -0.89 -19.59
C ILE A 57 -9.30 -1.18 -18.15
N GLU A 58 -10.35 -0.51 -17.69
CA GLU A 58 -10.97 -0.80 -16.39
C GLU A 58 -11.50 -2.25 -16.34
N PHE A 59 -12.13 -2.72 -17.41
CA PHE A 59 -12.57 -4.11 -17.55
C PHE A 59 -11.40 -5.11 -17.48
N TYR A 60 -10.29 -4.84 -18.17
CA TYR A 60 -9.11 -5.70 -18.09
C TYR A 60 -8.51 -5.76 -16.68
N ALA A 61 -8.51 -4.62 -15.97
CA ALA A 61 -8.06 -4.56 -14.59
C ALA A 61 -8.94 -5.42 -13.68
N ASP A 62 -10.27 -5.28 -13.80
CA ASP A 62 -11.23 -6.07 -13.04
C ASP A 62 -11.15 -7.57 -13.39
N LEU A 63 -10.84 -7.91 -14.65
CA LEU A 63 -10.68 -9.30 -15.11
C LEU A 63 -9.50 -10.00 -14.42
N ILE A 64 -8.33 -9.37 -14.39
CA ILE A 64 -7.13 -9.95 -13.74
C ILE A 64 -7.24 -9.91 -12.21
N GLU A 65 -8.00 -8.98 -11.64
CA GLU A 65 -8.23 -8.93 -10.20
C GLU A 65 -9.13 -10.08 -9.71
N GLN A 66 -10.16 -10.42 -10.50
CA GLN A 66 -11.20 -11.36 -10.08
C GLN A 66 -10.94 -12.79 -10.54
N VAL A 67 -10.40 -13.00 -11.74
CA VAL A 67 -10.15 -14.34 -12.29
C VAL A 67 -8.72 -14.78 -11.98
N LYS A 68 -8.57 -15.60 -10.92
CA LYS A 68 -7.27 -16.08 -10.42
C LYS A 68 -7.01 -17.56 -10.66
N ASP A 69 -7.82 -18.19 -11.52
CA ASP A 69 -7.62 -19.58 -11.90
C ASP A 69 -6.21 -19.79 -12.46
N VAL A 70 -5.58 -20.89 -12.03
CA VAL A 70 -4.18 -21.23 -12.39
C VAL A 70 -4.04 -21.27 -13.90
N SER A 71 -2.91 -20.74 -14.41
CA SER A 71 -2.63 -20.72 -15.85
C SER A 71 -2.75 -22.11 -16.49
N ILE A 72 -2.95 -22.10 -17.81
CA ILE A 72 -3.00 -23.32 -18.63
C ILE A 72 -1.68 -24.12 -18.48
N ASP A 73 -0.57 -23.42 -18.31
CA ASP A 73 0.77 -23.99 -18.14
C ASP A 73 1.03 -24.51 -16.70
N GLY A 74 0.04 -24.41 -15.81
CA GLY A 74 0.17 -24.81 -14.40
C GLY A 74 1.06 -23.87 -13.56
N SER A 75 1.48 -22.75 -14.11
CA SER A 75 2.29 -21.76 -13.39
C SER A 75 1.44 -21.01 -12.38
N ARG A 76 1.91 -21.00 -11.13
CA ARG A 76 1.28 -20.23 -10.04
C ARG A 76 1.61 -18.74 -10.09
N THR A 77 2.44 -18.30 -11.04
CA THR A 77 2.82 -16.87 -11.18
C THR A 77 1.91 -16.11 -12.14
N SER A 78 1.07 -16.80 -12.91
CA SER A 78 0.10 -16.22 -13.85
C SER A 78 -1.30 -16.82 -13.63
N SER A 79 -2.28 -16.29 -14.35
CA SER A 79 -3.65 -16.82 -14.42
C SER A 79 -4.10 -16.94 -15.87
N VAL A 80 -5.15 -17.71 -16.10
CA VAL A 80 -5.81 -17.81 -17.42
C VAL A 80 -6.22 -16.46 -17.98
N SER A 81 -6.62 -15.51 -17.11
CA SER A 81 -7.01 -14.16 -17.49
C SER A 81 -5.81 -13.29 -17.89
N LEU A 82 -4.70 -13.38 -17.16
CA LEU A 82 -3.48 -12.66 -17.49
C LEU A 82 -2.88 -13.19 -18.79
N ASP A 83 -2.81 -14.52 -18.95
CA ASP A 83 -2.30 -15.17 -20.15
C ASP A 83 -3.11 -14.77 -21.39
N PHE A 84 -4.45 -14.71 -21.26
CA PHE A 84 -5.33 -14.22 -22.32
C PHE A 84 -5.01 -12.77 -22.71
N LEU A 85 -4.83 -11.88 -21.74
CA LEU A 85 -4.49 -10.49 -22.03
C LEU A 85 -3.09 -10.35 -22.66
N ILE A 86 -2.15 -11.19 -22.27
CA ILE A 86 -0.79 -11.23 -22.85
C ILE A 86 -0.84 -11.75 -24.30
N SER A 87 -1.55 -12.86 -24.55
CA SER A 87 -1.62 -13.48 -25.88
C SER A 87 -2.25 -12.55 -26.92
N TRP A 88 -3.22 -11.74 -26.51
CA TRP A 88 -3.86 -10.74 -27.37
C TRP A 88 -3.13 -9.39 -27.41
N GLY A 89 -2.01 -9.23 -26.69
CA GLY A 89 -1.26 -7.97 -26.61
C GLY A 89 -2.02 -6.85 -25.88
N LEU A 90 -3.08 -7.17 -25.15
CA LEU A 90 -3.92 -6.23 -24.41
C LEU A 90 -3.24 -5.76 -23.12
N HIS A 91 -2.45 -6.63 -22.48
CA HIS A 91 -1.65 -6.29 -21.31
C HIS A 91 -0.67 -5.14 -21.61
N ALA A 92 0.18 -5.33 -22.62
CA ALA A 92 1.17 -4.34 -23.03
C ALA A 92 0.51 -3.02 -23.47
N ARG A 93 -0.61 -3.10 -24.21
CA ARG A 93 -1.37 -1.92 -24.65
C ARG A 93 -1.94 -1.12 -23.47
N SER A 94 -2.54 -1.83 -22.52
CA SER A 94 -3.12 -1.21 -21.31
C SER A 94 -2.05 -0.52 -20.47
N ALA A 95 -0.86 -1.10 -20.38
CA ALA A 95 0.28 -0.53 -19.67
C ALA A 95 0.97 0.63 -20.43
N ALA A 96 0.90 0.63 -21.77
CA ALA A 96 1.64 1.56 -22.62
C ALA A 96 1.34 3.04 -22.35
N TYR A 97 0.09 3.41 -22.08
CA TYR A 97 -0.24 4.82 -21.78
C TYR A 97 0.44 5.34 -20.51
N TYR A 98 0.74 4.45 -19.55
CA TYR A 98 1.58 4.80 -18.41
C TYR A 98 3.07 4.70 -18.76
N LEU A 99 3.55 3.57 -19.29
CA LEU A 99 4.98 3.33 -19.51
C LEU A 99 5.60 4.22 -20.61
N GLU A 100 4.83 4.56 -21.62
CA GLU A 100 5.25 5.26 -22.84
C GLU A 100 4.37 6.49 -23.14
N PRO A 101 4.29 7.50 -22.25
CA PRO A 101 3.43 8.65 -22.50
C PRO A 101 3.92 9.51 -23.68
N ASN A 102 5.19 9.39 -24.04
CA ASN A 102 5.81 10.16 -25.13
C ASN A 102 5.70 9.42 -26.47
N ASN A 103 5.04 8.26 -26.51
CA ASN A 103 4.80 7.56 -27.76
C ASN A 103 3.99 8.49 -28.71
N PRO A 104 4.49 8.75 -29.93
CA PRO A 104 3.79 9.58 -30.91
C PRO A 104 2.49 8.94 -31.41
N ALA A 105 2.31 7.62 -31.21
CA ALA A 105 1.08 6.92 -31.56
C ALA A 105 -0.09 7.20 -30.61
N HIS A 106 0.17 7.73 -29.41
CA HIS A 106 -0.88 8.06 -28.45
C HIS A 106 -1.40 9.49 -28.72
N ASP A 107 -2.71 9.64 -28.90
CA ASP A 107 -3.36 10.96 -28.97
C ASP A 107 -3.13 11.73 -27.65
N PRO A 108 -2.80 13.04 -27.68
CA PRO A 108 -2.81 13.90 -26.49
C PRO A 108 -4.05 13.78 -25.59
N VAL A 109 -5.24 13.60 -26.18
CA VAL A 109 -6.50 13.42 -25.44
C VAL A 109 -6.46 12.09 -24.68
N ASP A 110 -6.14 10.99 -25.37
CA ASP A 110 -5.99 9.67 -24.77
C ASP A 110 -5.01 9.65 -23.61
N LYS A 111 -3.88 10.34 -23.74
CA LYS A 111 -2.89 10.45 -22.66
C LYS A 111 -3.50 11.01 -21.38
N THR A 112 -4.36 12.01 -21.50
CA THR A 112 -4.96 12.69 -20.33
C THR A 112 -5.99 11.80 -19.64
N PHE A 113 -6.81 11.08 -20.41
CA PHE A 113 -7.90 10.26 -19.88
C PHE A 113 -7.48 8.84 -19.48
N LEU A 114 -6.52 8.25 -20.19
CA LEU A 114 -6.12 6.86 -20.01
C LEU A 114 -4.95 6.70 -19.03
N TYR A 115 -4.13 7.74 -18.82
CA TYR A 115 -2.98 7.66 -17.90
C TYR A 115 -3.36 7.16 -16.50
N SER A 116 -4.41 7.70 -15.89
CA SER A 116 -4.85 7.29 -14.55
C SER A 116 -5.34 5.85 -14.51
N VAL A 117 -6.00 5.41 -15.58
CA VAL A 117 -6.61 4.08 -15.66
C VAL A 117 -5.57 3.01 -15.99
N SER A 118 -4.61 3.31 -16.86
CA SER A 118 -3.43 2.48 -17.10
C SER A 118 -2.56 2.35 -15.84
N CYS A 119 -2.42 3.41 -15.05
CA CYS A 119 -1.75 3.33 -13.76
C CYS A 119 -2.51 2.41 -12.79
N ARG A 120 -3.84 2.51 -12.71
CA ARG A 120 -4.68 1.59 -11.92
C ARG A 120 -4.52 0.13 -12.38
N TYR A 121 -4.53 -0.11 -13.69
CA TYR A 121 -4.32 -1.44 -14.27
C TYR A 121 -2.97 -2.02 -13.80
N LEU A 122 -1.90 -1.24 -13.90
CA LEU A 122 -0.58 -1.63 -13.42
C LEU A 122 -0.57 -1.87 -11.90
N SER A 123 -1.25 -1.04 -11.10
CA SER A 123 -1.34 -1.27 -9.66
C SER A 123 -1.99 -2.60 -9.30
N ILE A 124 -3.07 -2.95 -10.00
CA ILE A 124 -3.77 -4.23 -9.82
C ILE A 124 -2.90 -5.38 -10.30
N TYR A 125 -2.23 -5.23 -11.44
CA TYR A 125 -1.32 -6.24 -11.97
C TYR A 125 -0.14 -6.50 -11.01
N THR A 126 0.52 -5.46 -10.49
CA THR A 126 1.70 -5.62 -9.61
C THR A 126 1.33 -6.22 -8.27
N SER A 127 0.13 -5.93 -7.75
CA SER A 127 -0.35 -6.47 -6.48
C SER A 127 -0.89 -7.89 -6.60
N THR A 128 -1.48 -8.24 -7.76
CA THR A 128 -2.07 -9.57 -7.99
C THR A 128 -1.05 -10.58 -8.49
N TYR A 129 -0.09 -10.16 -9.32
CA TYR A 129 0.93 -11.02 -9.94
C TYR A 129 2.36 -10.53 -9.66
N PRO A 130 2.77 -10.44 -8.38
CA PRO A 130 4.05 -9.86 -7.98
C PRO A 130 5.25 -10.60 -8.60
N ASN A 131 5.21 -11.93 -8.63
CA ASN A 131 6.33 -12.74 -9.18
C ASN A 131 6.48 -12.59 -10.70
N HIS A 132 5.36 -12.54 -11.42
CA HIS A 132 5.38 -12.31 -12.87
C HIS A 132 5.90 -10.89 -13.18
N PHE A 133 5.44 -9.89 -12.41
CA PHE A 133 5.94 -8.52 -12.54
C PHE A 133 7.44 -8.40 -12.25
N LEU A 134 7.93 -9.02 -11.17
CA LEU A 134 9.36 -8.98 -10.81
C LEU A 134 10.26 -9.63 -11.88
N ALA A 135 9.76 -10.63 -12.59
CA ALA A 135 10.47 -11.29 -13.69
C ALA A 135 10.35 -10.53 -15.03
N SER A 136 9.43 -9.56 -15.13
CA SER A 136 9.13 -8.85 -16.37
C SER A 136 10.08 -7.69 -16.64
N SER A 137 10.20 -7.30 -17.92
CA SER A 137 10.91 -6.08 -18.32
C SER A 137 10.20 -4.79 -17.91
N ASP A 138 8.95 -4.86 -17.46
CA ASP A 138 8.19 -3.69 -17.01
C ASP A 138 8.67 -3.15 -15.68
N LEU A 139 9.31 -3.97 -14.83
CA LEU A 139 9.84 -3.57 -13.53
C LEU A 139 10.73 -2.33 -13.64
N GLU A 140 11.79 -2.42 -14.44
CA GLU A 140 12.75 -1.33 -14.60
C GLU A 140 12.08 -0.08 -15.19
N ARG A 141 11.18 -0.26 -16.17
CA ARG A 141 10.44 0.83 -16.82
C ARG A 141 9.54 1.56 -15.83
N VAL A 142 8.86 0.82 -14.95
CA VAL A 142 8.02 1.38 -13.87
C VAL A 142 8.89 2.14 -12.88
N LEU A 143 9.98 1.54 -12.39
CA LEU A 143 10.86 2.18 -11.40
C LEU A 143 11.49 3.47 -11.93
N VAL A 144 12.04 3.47 -13.15
CA VAL A 144 12.60 4.67 -13.79
C VAL A 144 11.56 5.76 -13.93
N ARG A 145 10.33 5.39 -14.34
CA ARG A 145 9.25 6.34 -14.48
C ARG A 145 8.82 6.95 -13.14
N LEU A 146 8.65 6.11 -12.12
CA LEU A 146 8.30 6.55 -10.77
C LEU A 146 9.34 7.51 -10.22
N SER A 147 10.63 7.17 -10.34
CA SER A 147 11.71 8.05 -9.89
C SER A 147 11.67 9.42 -10.57
N ARG A 148 11.42 9.47 -11.88
CA ARG A 148 11.28 10.75 -12.60
C ARG A 148 10.05 11.54 -12.17
N ASN A 149 8.91 10.88 -11.98
CA ASN A 149 7.65 11.55 -11.67
C ASN A 149 7.58 12.04 -10.21
N LEU A 150 8.26 11.33 -9.29
CA LEU A 150 8.32 11.67 -7.86
C LEU A 150 9.44 12.65 -7.51
N GLU A 151 10.36 12.92 -8.44
CA GLU A 151 11.36 13.98 -8.32
C GLU A 151 10.70 15.37 -8.43
N ILE A 152 9.96 15.74 -7.37
CA ILE A 152 9.16 16.95 -7.29
C ILE A 152 9.74 17.88 -6.24
N SER A 153 9.79 19.18 -6.53
CA SER A 153 10.26 20.20 -5.59
C SER A 153 9.41 20.23 -4.30
N PRO A 154 9.99 20.57 -3.13
CA PRO A 154 9.24 20.66 -1.87
C PRO A 154 8.02 21.58 -1.90
N ALA A 155 8.10 22.70 -2.63
CA ALA A 155 6.96 23.62 -2.77
C ALA A 155 5.77 22.98 -3.50
N ARG A 156 6.04 22.15 -4.50
CA ARG A 156 5.00 21.40 -5.22
C ARG A 156 4.40 20.28 -4.37
N TRP A 157 5.20 19.62 -3.51
CA TRP A 157 4.65 18.66 -2.53
C TRP A 157 3.62 19.29 -1.59
N ALA A 158 3.82 20.56 -1.22
CA ALA A 158 2.93 21.30 -0.32
C ALA A 158 1.70 21.91 -1.01
N HIS A 159 1.84 22.35 -2.26
CA HIS A 159 0.86 23.26 -2.89
C HIS A 159 0.30 22.81 -4.25
N ALA A 160 0.93 21.83 -4.91
CA ALA A 160 0.44 21.32 -6.19
C ALA A 160 -0.47 20.10 -5.98
N GLU A 161 -1.18 19.69 -7.03
CA GLU A 161 -1.84 18.39 -7.03
C GLU A 161 -0.79 17.29 -6.83
N SER A 162 -1.09 16.36 -5.92
CA SER A 162 -0.23 15.23 -5.61
C SER A 162 -0.11 14.31 -6.84
N PRO A 163 1.03 13.64 -7.03
CA PRO A 163 1.18 12.56 -8.01
C PRO A 163 0.46 11.29 -7.51
N LYS A 164 -0.84 11.40 -7.19
CA LYS A 164 -1.64 10.37 -6.51
C LYS A 164 -1.65 9.03 -7.23
N HIS A 165 -1.62 9.03 -8.56
CA HIS A 165 -1.59 7.81 -9.36
C HIS A 165 -0.23 7.11 -9.24
N ASP A 166 0.88 7.83 -9.37
CA ASP A 166 2.22 7.26 -9.17
C ASP A 166 2.42 6.78 -7.73
N LEU A 167 1.91 7.54 -6.74
CA LEU A 167 1.95 7.18 -5.32
C LEU A 167 1.14 5.93 -4.98
N HIS A 168 -0.01 5.76 -5.62
CA HIS A 168 -0.82 4.54 -5.52
C HIS A 168 -0.09 3.35 -6.13
N LEU A 169 0.58 3.54 -7.28
CA LEU A 169 1.40 2.49 -7.88
C LEU A 169 2.57 2.10 -6.97
N VAL A 170 3.27 3.05 -6.35
CA VAL A 170 4.31 2.74 -5.35
C VAL A 170 3.75 1.88 -4.22
N ALA A 171 2.56 2.21 -3.71
CA ALA A 171 1.94 1.45 -2.62
C ALA A 171 1.55 0.00 -3.02
N SER A 172 1.24 -0.22 -4.30
CA SER A 172 0.85 -1.52 -4.84
C SER A 172 2.02 -2.36 -5.36
N LEU A 173 3.22 -1.79 -5.45
CA LEU A 173 4.40 -2.55 -5.83
C LEU A 173 4.78 -3.58 -4.75
N PRO A 174 5.32 -4.75 -5.13
CA PRO A 174 6.00 -5.64 -4.20
C PRO A 174 7.09 -4.86 -3.48
N ARG A 175 7.18 -4.97 -2.14
CA ARG A 175 8.19 -4.24 -1.36
C ARG A 175 9.59 -4.66 -1.77
N THR A 176 9.75 -5.90 -2.21
CA THR A 176 10.99 -6.40 -2.82
C THR A 176 11.43 -5.59 -4.04
N ALA A 177 10.51 -5.09 -4.87
CA ALA A 177 10.82 -4.23 -6.02
C ALA A 177 11.34 -2.84 -5.61
N LEU A 178 10.94 -2.37 -4.42
CA LEU A 178 11.33 -1.05 -3.89
C LEU A 178 12.68 -1.07 -3.16
N LEU A 179 13.26 -2.26 -2.93
CA LEU A 179 14.56 -2.38 -2.28
C LEU A 179 15.67 -1.82 -3.18
N PRO A 180 16.70 -1.18 -2.58
CA PRO A 180 17.83 -0.67 -3.34
C PRO A 180 18.58 -1.83 -4.02
N GLN A 181 18.89 -1.64 -5.31
CA GLN A 181 19.69 -2.58 -6.08
C GLN A 181 21.17 -2.42 -5.71
N GLY A 182 21.61 -3.07 -4.63
CA GLY A 182 23.01 -3.15 -4.20
C GLY A 182 23.26 -2.79 -2.73
N PRO A 183 24.41 -3.19 -2.16
CA PRO A 183 24.69 -3.12 -0.72
C PRO A 183 25.11 -1.73 -0.19
N SER A 184 25.00 -0.67 -1.01
CA SER A 184 25.50 0.66 -0.64
C SER A 184 24.39 1.60 -0.18
N THR A 185 24.70 2.48 0.77
CA THR A 185 23.82 3.60 1.17
C THR A 185 23.47 4.52 0.01
N SER A 186 24.33 4.64 -1.01
CA SER A 186 24.04 5.41 -2.23
C SER A 186 22.93 4.77 -3.08
N ALA A 187 22.75 3.45 -2.97
CA ALA A 187 21.71 2.72 -3.68
C ALA A 187 20.31 3.05 -3.16
N TRP A 188 20.16 3.61 -1.95
CA TRP A 188 18.85 4.09 -1.48
C TRP A 188 18.21 5.10 -2.44
N ARG A 189 19.02 5.97 -3.08
CA ARG A 189 18.54 6.98 -4.03
C ARG A 189 17.92 6.39 -5.31
N THR A 190 18.18 5.12 -5.60
CA THR A 190 17.59 4.46 -6.78
C THR A 190 16.17 3.98 -6.49
N SER A 191 15.80 3.83 -5.21
CA SER A 191 14.43 3.49 -4.82
C SER A 191 13.51 4.71 -4.96
N PRO A 192 12.35 4.58 -5.65
CA PRO A 192 11.35 5.65 -5.71
C PRO A 192 10.86 6.10 -4.33
N LEU A 193 10.94 5.23 -3.32
CA LEU A 193 10.55 5.52 -1.94
C LEU A 193 11.43 6.60 -1.31
N SER A 194 12.68 6.76 -1.78
CA SER A 194 13.61 7.78 -1.30
C SER A 194 13.19 9.21 -1.64
N LEU A 195 12.32 9.38 -2.65
CA LEU A 195 11.87 10.67 -3.14
C LEU A 195 10.60 11.17 -2.44
N ILE A 196 9.94 10.31 -1.65
CA ILE A 196 8.70 10.67 -0.93
C ILE A 196 9.08 11.37 0.39
N PRO A 197 8.77 12.66 0.56
CA PRO A 197 9.20 13.43 1.72
C PRO A 197 8.28 13.22 2.94
N SER A 198 8.84 13.30 4.15
CA SER A 198 8.07 13.43 5.40
C SER A 198 7.57 14.87 5.61
N LYS A 199 8.32 15.89 5.17
CA LYS A 199 7.94 17.31 5.23
C LYS A 199 8.71 18.17 4.21
N PRO A 200 8.06 19.14 3.52
CA PRO A 200 6.61 19.27 3.36
C PRO A 200 6.03 18.04 2.62
N SER A 201 4.86 17.59 3.03
CA SER A 201 4.21 16.37 2.51
C SER A 201 2.70 16.57 2.41
N ASN A 202 2.01 15.61 1.80
CA ASN A 202 0.55 15.60 1.62
C ASN A 202 -0.04 14.26 2.05
N ALA A 203 -1.38 14.18 2.13
CA ALA A 203 -2.07 13.00 2.59
C ALA A 203 -1.74 11.74 1.77
N ASP A 204 -1.61 11.86 0.45
CA ASP A 204 -1.31 10.73 -0.44
C ASP A 204 0.09 10.17 -0.18
N ALA A 205 1.09 11.04 -0.04
CA ALA A 205 2.46 10.62 0.28
C ALA A 205 2.52 9.88 1.62
N LEU A 206 1.87 10.41 2.66
CA LEU A 206 1.86 9.79 3.99
C LEU A 206 1.09 8.45 3.99
N ASN A 207 -0.01 8.34 3.25
CA ASN A 207 -0.75 7.09 3.08
C ASN A 207 0.05 6.04 2.28
N THR A 208 0.81 6.46 1.26
CA THR A 208 1.72 5.56 0.53
C THR A 208 2.81 5.03 1.46
N LEU A 209 3.46 5.91 2.25
CA LEU A 209 4.45 5.48 3.25
C LEU A 209 3.82 4.52 4.27
N ALA A 210 2.62 4.84 4.78
CA ALA A 210 1.89 3.99 5.71
C ALA A 210 1.65 2.59 5.14
N THR A 211 1.20 2.53 3.88
CA THR A 211 0.90 1.26 3.19
C THR A 211 2.16 0.43 2.96
N VAL A 212 3.26 1.06 2.55
CA VAL A 212 4.54 0.39 2.34
C VAL A 212 5.09 -0.14 3.67
N PHE A 213 5.10 0.69 4.73
CA PHE A 213 5.66 0.32 6.04
C PHE A 213 4.80 -0.69 6.81
N HIS A 214 3.48 -0.70 6.61
CA HIS A 214 2.63 -1.70 7.24
C HIS A 214 3.04 -3.13 6.86
N GLY A 215 3.43 -3.33 5.59
CA GLY A 215 3.60 -4.64 4.97
C GLY A 215 2.31 -5.14 4.30
N PRO A 216 2.33 -6.36 3.72
CA PRO A 216 1.19 -6.91 2.98
C PRO A 216 -0.05 -7.01 3.87
N LEU A 217 -1.24 -6.76 3.34
CA LEU A 217 -2.47 -6.99 4.11
C LEU A 217 -2.66 -8.50 4.28
N ARG A 218 -2.79 -8.98 5.52
CA ARG A 218 -3.16 -10.37 5.81
C ARG A 218 -4.53 -10.64 5.22
N ILE A 219 -4.57 -11.32 4.08
CA ILE A 219 -5.82 -11.91 3.59
C ILE A 219 -6.10 -13.05 4.57
N GLN A 220 -7.09 -12.88 5.44
CA GLN A 220 -7.62 -13.96 6.27
C GLN A 220 -8.33 -14.97 5.37
N THR A 221 -7.58 -15.74 4.59
CA THR A 221 -8.09 -16.98 4.01
C THR A 221 -8.36 -17.91 5.17
N ILE A 222 -9.64 -18.22 5.41
CA ILE A 222 -10.06 -19.32 6.29
C ILE A 222 -9.53 -20.61 5.65
N THR A 223 -8.32 -21.02 6.01
CA THR A 223 -7.73 -22.29 5.57
C THR A 223 -8.37 -23.41 6.37
N TYR A 224 -9.36 -24.07 5.78
CA TYR A 224 -9.78 -25.40 6.23
C TYR A 224 -8.61 -26.36 6.00
N SER A 225 -8.15 -27.07 7.03
CA SER A 225 -7.05 -28.03 6.92
C SER A 225 -7.43 -29.17 5.97
N ALA A 226 -6.98 -29.11 4.72
CA ALA A 226 -7.02 -30.24 3.80
C ALA A 226 -5.76 -31.08 4.03
N GLY A 227 -5.94 -32.32 4.51
CA GLY A 227 -4.86 -33.30 4.61
C GLY A 227 -4.36 -33.71 3.23
N GLY A 228 -3.20 -33.19 2.82
CA GLY A 228 -2.49 -33.62 1.62
C GLY A 228 -1.08 -33.01 1.55
N PRO A 229 -0.04 -33.76 1.12
CA PRO A 229 1.34 -33.29 1.16
C PRO A 229 1.67 -32.52 -0.13
N THR A 230 1.24 -31.27 -0.24
CA THR A 230 1.75 -30.31 -1.25
C THR A 230 1.73 -28.88 -0.72
N THR A 231 2.40 -28.65 0.40
CA THR A 231 2.55 -27.32 1.01
C THR A 231 3.81 -26.63 0.51
N THR A 232 3.73 -25.90 -0.61
CA THR A 232 4.52 -24.67 -0.72
C THR A 232 3.61 -23.57 -0.21
N SER A 233 3.88 -23.12 1.01
CA SER A 233 2.97 -22.32 1.82
C SER A 233 2.76 -20.91 1.23
N PRO A 234 1.52 -20.40 1.17
CA PRO A 234 1.28 -18.96 0.96
C PRO A 234 2.06 -18.09 1.96
N ASP A 235 2.45 -18.67 3.11
CA ASP A 235 3.26 -18.06 4.16
C ASP A 235 4.66 -17.58 3.72
N LEU A 236 5.29 -18.19 2.70
CA LEU A 236 6.67 -17.82 2.31
C LEU A 236 6.73 -16.46 1.59
N HIS A 237 5.82 -16.22 0.65
CA HIS A 237 5.78 -14.95 -0.09
C HIS A 237 5.36 -13.80 0.82
N GLU A 238 4.34 -14.01 1.67
CA GLU A 238 3.96 -13.03 2.68
C GLU A 238 5.10 -12.76 3.67
N GLY A 239 5.85 -13.80 4.06
CA GLY A 239 7.07 -13.70 4.85
C GLY A 239 8.13 -12.81 4.17
N ILE A 240 8.37 -13.00 2.88
CA ILE A 240 9.36 -12.20 2.13
C ILE A 240 8.92 -10.72 2.03
N GLU A 241 7.66 -10.46 1.69
CA GLU A 241 7.11 -9.11 1.58
C GLU A 241 7.09 -8.38 2.93
N SER A 242 6.74 -9.08 4.02
CA SER A 242 6.77 -8.51 5.37
C SER A 242 8.18 -8.21 5.86
N ALA A 243 9.18 -9.03 5.49
CA ALA A 243 10.59 -8.76 5.79
C ALA A 243 11.10 -7.55 4.98
N ALA A 244 10.73 -7.46 3.69
CA ALA A 244 11.07 -6.32 2.85
C ALA A 244 10.48 -5.00 3.39
N ALA A 245 9.24 -5.02 3.89
CA ALA A 245 8.61 -3.85 4.50
C ALA A 245 9.38 -3.34 5.74
N ARG A 246 9.86 -4.26 6.59
CA ARG A 246 10.73 -3.94 7.75
C ARG A 246 12.01 -3.25 7.28
N VAL A 247 12.69 -3.81 6.28
CA VAL A 247 13.93 -3.25 5.72
C VAL A 247 13.69 -1.84 5.16
N LEU A 248 12.66 -1.67 4.33
CA LEU A 248 12.31 -0.37 3.75
C LEU A 248 12.01 0.69 4.81
N TYR A 249 11.28 0.32 5.87
CA TYR A 249 11.00 1.22 6.98
C TYR A 249 12.27 1.75 7.63
N PHE A 250 13.21 0.88 8.00
CA PHE A 250 14.45 1.30 8.65
C PHE A 250 15.40 2.05 7.71
N LEU A 251 15.46 1.66 6.42
CA LEU A 251 16.20 2.41 5.41
C LEU A 251 15.63 3.82 5.24
N TYR A 252 14.30 3.96 5.19
CA TYR A 252 13.65 5.25 5.10
C TYR A 252 13.88 6.09 6.35
N LEU A 253 13.71 5.52 7.54
CA LEU A 253 13.89 6.20 8.82
C LEU A 253 15.33 6.73 9.00
N ASN A 254 16.32 5.98 8.52
CA ASN A 254 17.72 6.40 8.57
C ASN A 254 18.00 7.65 7.73
N HIS A 255 17.36 7.76 6.56
CA HIS A 255 17.48 8.93 5.69
C HIS A 255 16.55 10.07 6.11
N ASN A 256 15.48 9.77 6.85
CA ASN A 256 14.46 10.71 7.32
C ASN A 256 14.30 10.62 8.84
N ARG A 257 15.36 10.98 9.60
CA ARG A 257 15.36 10.88 11.07
C ARG A 257 14.27 11.70 11.77
N LYS A 258 13.73 12.71 11.08
CA LYS A 258 12.64 13.57 11.56
C LYS A 258 11.25 13.01 11.24
N LEU A 259 11.13 11.80 10.67
CA LEU A 259 9.84 11.24 10.28
C LEU A 259 8.78 11.34 11.39
N PHE A 260 9.06 10.86 12.60
CA PHE A 260 8.06 10.87 13.67
C PHE A 260 7.76 12.26 14.22
N SER A 261 8.74 13.16 14.26
CA SER A 261 8.46 14.56 14.64
C SER A 261 7.64 15.29 13.57
N ASP A 262 7.89 15.01 12.29
CA ASP A 262 7.09 15.50 11.17
C ASP A 262 5.67 14.93 11.18
N LEU A 263 5.50 13.62 11.45
CA LEU A 263 4.19 12.97 11.57
C LEU A 263 3.37 13.57 12.72
N VAL A 264 3.98 13.77 13.89
CA VAL A 264 3.30 14.42 15.02
C VAL A 264 2.92 15.87 14.66
N TYR A 265 3.81 16.61 14.01
CA TYR A 265 3.51 17.98 13.55
C TYR A 265 2.31 18.01 12.58
N HIS A 266 2.25 17.10 11.62
CA HIS A 266 1.12 16.98 10.69
C HIS A 266 -0.16 16.60 11.42
N ALA A 267 -0.08 15.64 12.35
CA ALA A 267 -1.23 15.17 13.14
C ALA A 267 -1.79 16.25 14.07
N GLU A 268 -0.95 17.17 14.56
CA GLU A 268 -1.37 18.32 15.37
C GLU A 268 -1.94 19.48 14.54
N THR A 269 -1.70 19.50 13.22
CA THR A 269 -2.18 20.56 12.33
C THR A 269 -3.63 20.30 11.88
N VAL A 270 -4.58 20.53 12.78
CA VAL A 270 -6.03 20.26 12.58
C VAL A 270 -6.63 20.96 11.36
N ALA A 271 -6.06 22.09 10.95
CA ALA A 271 -6.48 22.82 9.74
C ALA A 271 -6.32 21.98 8.46
N LEU A 272 -5.37 21.02 8.44
CA LEU A 272 -5.12 20.12 7.31
C LEU A 272 -5.64 18.72 7.65
N LYS A 273 -6.97 18.57 7.71
CA LYS A 273 -7.66 17.34 8.14
C LYS A 273 -7.08 16.06 7.50
N GLU A 274 -7.01 16.01 6.17
CA GLU A 274 -6.58 14.80 5.45
C GLU A 274 -5.11 14.45 5.73
N THR A 275 -4.23 15.45 5.81
CA THR A 275 -2.81 15.25 6.15
C THR A 275 -2.65 14.78 7.60
N ALA A 276 -3.43 15.36 8.53
CA ALA A 276 -3.41 14.95 9.93
C ALA A 276 -3.90 13.50 10.10
N LEU A 277 -4.99 13.12 9.42
CA LEU A 277 -5.50 11.75 9.42
C LEU A 277 -4.49 10.77 8.79
N ALA A 278 -3.88 11.14 7.66
CA ALA A 278 -2.85 10.33 7.02
C ALA A 278 -1.62 10.14 7.94
N ALA A 279 -1.20 11.17 8.68
CA ALA A 279 -0.10 11.07 9.62
C ALA A 279 -0.39 10.11 10.80
N ILE A 280 -1.60 10.18 11.37
CA ILE A 280 -2.06 9.24 12.40
C ILE A 280 -2.14 7.81 11.84
N ARG A 281 -2.59 7.66 10.58
CA ARG A 281 -2.58 6.38 9.88
C ARG A 281 -1.17 5.85 9.69
N SER A 282 -0.18 6.67 9.34
CA SER A 282 1.23 6.24 9.24
C SER A 282 1.75 5.71 10.58
N VAL A 283 1.45 6.38 11.69
CA VAL A 283 1.81 5.89 13.04
C VAL A 283 1.13 4.56 13.32
N THR A 284 -0.18 4.47 13.09
CA THR A 284 -0.97 3.24 13.31
C THR A 284 -0.45 2.08 12.46
N ALA A 285 -0.10 2.36 11.20
CA ALA A 285 0.40 1.38 10.26
C ALA A 285 1.73 0.75 10.71
N VAL A 286 2.62 1.53 11.32
CA VAL A 286 3.84 1.01 11.93
C VAL A 286 3.52 0.22 13.20
N VAL A 287 2.61 0.70 14.07
CA VAL A 287 2.17 -0.03 15.27
C VAL A 287 1.64 -1.42 14.93
N THR A 288 0.79 -1.53 13.90
CA THR A 288 0.14 -2.77 13.50
C THR A 288 0.89 -3.55 12.43
N ALA A 289 2.10 -3.12 12.07
CA ALA A 289 2.84 -3.72 10.97
C ALA A 289 3.07 -5.22 11.17
N ASN A 290 2.89 -5.99 10.10
CA ASN A 290 3.01 -7.45 10.11
C ASN A 290 4.42 -7.92 9.72
N TRP A 291 5.45 -7.23 10.19
CA TRP A 291 6.84 -7.53 9.86
C TRP A 291 7.26 -8.94 10.27
N SER A 292 8.20 -9.48 9.51
CA SER A 292 8.87 -10.74 9.78
C SER A 292 10.38 -10.53 9.87
N PRO A 293 11.11 -11.40 10.59
CA PRO A 293 12.57 -11.36 10.62
C PRO A 293 13.14 -11.70 9.23
N LEU A 294 14.33 -11.17 8.91
CA LEU A 294 14.99 -11.56 7.67
C LEU A 294 15.41 -13.03 7.75
N PRO A 295 15.34 -13.78 6.63
CA PRO A 295 15.80 -15.16 6.61
C PRO A 295 17.28 -15.25 7.00
N GLY A 296 17.61 -16.17 7.91
CA GLY A 296 18.99 -16.47 8.26
C GLY A 296 19.76 -17.02 7.05
N ALA A 297 21.08 -16.84 7.01
CA ALA A 297 21.94 -17.27 5.90
C ALA A 297 21.75 -18.75 5.50
N ASP A 298 21.33 -19.60 6.44
CA ASP A 298 21.12 -21.04 6.25
C ASP A 298 19.75 -21.40 5.63
N SER A 299 18.86 -20.42 5.48
CA SER A 299 17.46 -20.62 5.06
C SER A 299 17.14 -20.09 3.66
N ILE A 300 18.15 -19.64 2.90
CA ILE A 300 17.96 -19.21 1.51
C ILE A 300 17.91 -20.48 0.64
N PRO A 301 16.75 -20.92 0.12
CA PRO A 301 16.75 -21.96 -0.89
C PRO A 301 17.51 -21.44 -2.12
N ASN A 302 18.56 -22.18 -2.52
CA ASN A 302 19.41 -21.93 -3.69
C ASN A 302 18.67 -22.03 -5.05
N SER A 303 17.37 -21.71 -5.10
CA SER A 303 16.49 -22.03 -6.23
C SER A 303 15.48 -20.92 -6.54
N ALA A 304 15.91 -19.67 -6.53
CA ALA A 304 15.16 -18.56 -7.14
C ALA A 304 16.12 -17.61 -7.86
N SER A 305 16.80 -18.11 -8.88
CA SER A 305 17.51 -17.29 -9.87
C SER A 305 16.51 -16.37 -10.58
N GLY A 306 16.39 -15.12 -10.12
CA GLY A 306 15.63 -14.07 -10.81
C GLY A 306 14.74 -13.19 -9.94
N VAL A 307 14.50 -13.54 -8.66
CA VAL A 307 13.70 -12.70 -7.75
C VAL A 307 14.64 -11.76 -7.00
N SER A 308 14.32 -10.46 -6.93
CA SER A 308 15.05 -9.48 -6.13
C SER A 308 15.26 -10.03 -4.71
N SER A 309 16.48 -10.48 -4.44
CA SER A 309 16.81 -11.24 -3.23
C SER A 309 16.78 -10.30 -2.04
N LEU A 310 16.03 -10.66 -1.00
CA LEU A 310 16.12 -9.98 0.30
C LEU A 310 17.59 -9.92 0.74
N PRO A 311 18.05 -8.77 1.28
CA PRO A 311 19.37 -8.74 1.91
C PRO A 311 19.36 -9.66 3.13
N ALA A 312 20.47 -10.36 3.37
CA ALA A 312 20.67 -11.04 4.63
C ALA A 312 20.79 -10.01 5.78
N GLU A 313 20.52 -10.41 7.03
CA GLU A 313 20.55 -9.46 8.17
C GLU A 313 21.91 -8.73 8.29
N HIS A 314 23.02 -9.40 7.99
CA HIS A 314 24.36 -8.79 7.99
C HIS A 314 24.55 -7.73 6.89
N ASP A 315 24.02 -7.97 5.69
CA ASP A 315 24.06 -7.00 4.59
C ASP A 315 23.17 -5.80 4.91
N PHE A 316 21.99 -6.06 5.48
CA PHE A 316 21.08 -5.03 5.93
C PHE A 316 21.74 -4.13 6.99
N GLU A 317 22.39 -4.69 8.01
CA GLU A 317 23.16 -3.92 9.00
C GLU A 317 24.24 -3.06 8.36
N SER A 318 24.90 -3.56 7.31
CA SER A 318 25.92 -2.80 6.57
C SER A 318 25.36 -1.60 5.80
N MET A 319 24.08 -1.63 5.43
CA MET A 319 23.38 -0.52 4.78
C MET A 319 22.95 0.57 5.77
N LEU A 320 23.01 0.33 7.08
CA LEU A 320 22.61 1.31 8.09
C LEU A 320 23.80 2.21 8.49
N PRO A 321 23.54 3.48 8.88
CA PRO A 321 24.56 4.34 9.45
C PRO A 321 25.20 3.73 10.70
N ARG A 322 26.47 4.03 10.95
CA ARG A 322 27.16 3.72 12.20
C ARG A 322 27.09 4.93 13.15
N PRO A 323 26.72 4.79 14.44
CA PRO A 323 26.35 3.55 15.13
C PRO A 323 24.98 3.00 14.68
N PRO A 324 24.79 1.66 14.72
CA PRO A 324 23.57 1.03 14.23
C PRO A 324 22.37 1.52 15.03
N THR A 325 21.33 1.94 14.32
CA THR A 325 20.01 2.17 14.93
C THR A 325 19.43 0.83 15.33
N ALA A 326 18.77 0.75 16.48
CA ALA A 326 18.10 -0.49 16.88
C ALA A 326 17.03 -0.87 15.82
N THR A 327 17.09 -2.10 15.32
CA THR A 327 16.20 -2.62 14.27
C THR A 327 15.30 -3.72 14.82
N PRO A 328 14.35 -3.39 15.72
CA PRO A 328 13.45 -4.38 16.27
C PRO A 328 12.69 -5.16 15.19
N THR A 329 12.31 -6.39 15.52
CA THR A 329 11.64 -7.31 14.60
C THR A 329 10.15 -7.04 14.43
N SER A 330 9.56 -6.21 15.29
CA SER A 330 8.14 -5.89 15.32
C SER A 330 7.90 -4.38 15.28
N GLY A 331 6.84 -3.96 14.59
CA GLY A 331 6.47 -2.55 14.43
C GLY A 331 6.15 -1.85 15.75
N VAL A 332 5.46 -2.53 16.67
CA VAL A 332 5.20 -1.99 18.02
C VAL A 332 6.49 -1.72 18.79
N LEU A 333 7.49 -2.61 18.70
CA LEU A 333 8.80 -2.40 19.31
C LEU A 333 9.56 -1.24 18.63
N ALA A 334 9.38 -1.04 17.32
CA ALA A 334 9.96 0.12 16.62
C ALA A 334 9.35 1.45 17.10
N ILE A 335 8.08 1.46 17.48
CA ILE A 335 7.44 2.65 18.06
C ILE A 335 7.97 2.95 19.47
N LEU A 336 8.28 1.90 20.24
CA LEU A 336 8.84 1.99 21.60
C LEU A 336 10.35 2.22 21.63
N ALA A 337 11.02 2.28 20.49
CA ALA A 337 12.44 2.59 20.36
C ALA A 337 12.67 4.02 19.85
N PRO A 338 13.81 4.66 20.17
CA PRO A 338 14.20 5.90 19.52
C PRO A 338 14.38 5.73 18.00
N PRO A 339 14.02 6.73 17.17
CA PRO A 339 13.54 8.07 17.54
C PRO A 339 12.01 8.15 17.74
N SER A 340 11.23 7.10 17.46
CA SER A 340 9.76 7.18 17.55
C SER A 340 9.28 7.45 18.97
N LEU A 341 9.86 6.78 19.96
CA LEU A 341 9.45 6.86 21.36
C LEU A 341 9.35 8.31 21.86
N GLU A 342 10.29 9.16 21.46
CA GLU A 342 10.42 10.55 21.90
C GLU A 342 9.26 11.44 21.44
N TYR A 343 8.61 11.12 20.32
CA TYR A 343 7.57 11.95 19.71
C TYR A 343 6.19 11.28 19.77
N THR A 344 6.13 10.01 19.39
CA THR A 344 4.87 9.29 19.20
C THR A 344 4.15 9.01 20.51
N LEU A 345 4.87 8.51 21.52
CA LEU A 345 4.25 8.11 22.79
C LEU A 345 3.70 9.33 23.57
N PRO A 346 4.45 10.44 23.75
CA PRO A 346 3.91 11.66 24.35
C PRO A 346 2.71 12.20 23.58
N TYR A 347 2.77 12.19 22.24
CA TYR A 347 1.65 12.62 21.41
C TYR A 347 0.40 11.77 21.67
N LEU A 348 0.49 10.44 21.59
CA LEU A 348 -0.66 9.53 21.75
C LEU A 348 -1.25 9.58 23.17
N LEU A 349 -0.42 9.72 24.20
CA LEU A 349 -0.87 9.79 25.59
C LEU A 349 -1.54 11.14 25.92
N ARG A 350 -1.16 12.24 25.27
CA ARG A 350 -1.81 13.55 25.49
C ARG A 350 -3.29 13.49 25.10
N PRO A 351 -4.22 14.10 25.87
CA PRO A 351 -5.61 14.24 25.43
C PRO A 351 -5.73 14.96 24.08
N ALA A 352 -6.78 14.65 23.33
CA ALA A 352 -7.09 15.37 22.10
C ALA A 352 -7.44 16.85 22.40
N GLN A 353 -7.03 17.76 21.52
CA GLN A 353 -7.38 19.17 21.67
C GLN A 353 -8.89 19.35 21.47
N ALA A 354 -9.55 19.95 22.46
CA ALA A 354 -10.96 20.33 22.35
C ALA A 354 -11.02 21.82 22.00
N PHE A 355 -11.52 22.15 20.81
CA PHE A 355 -11.81 23.54 20.44
C PHE A 355 -13.21 23.90 20.92
N THR A 356 -13.33 24.26 22.20
CA THR A 356 -14.60 24.66 22.84
C THR A 356 -15.12 26.02 22.35
N ASN A 357 -14.27 26.84 21.70
CA ASN A 357 -14.60 28.21 21.28
C ASN A 357 -14.60 28.45 19.76
N LEU A 358 -14.43 27.42 18.93
CA LEU A 358 -14.61 27.52 17.47
C LEU A 358 -15.97 26.93 17.09
N VAL A 359 -16.69 27.65 16.25
CA VAL A 359 -18.01 27.27 15.71
C VAL A 359 -17.97 25.82 15.22
N GLY A 360 -18.76 24.93 15.82
CA GLY A 360 -18.71 23.47 15.61
C GLY A 360 -18.24 22.62 16.81
N GLY A 361 -18.06 23.22 17.98
CA GLY A 361 -17.58 22.55 19.20
C GLY A 361 -18.59 21.58 19.85
N ARG A 362 -18.09 20.38 20.19
CA ARG A 362 -18.74 19.27 20.94
C ARG A 362 -20.08 18.80 20.35
N GLY A 363 -20.00 18.07 19.24
CA GLY A 363 -21.15 17.27 18.76
C GLY A 363 -21.27 17.17 17.25
N ASP A 364 -20.49 17.95 16.51
CA ASP A 364 -20.48 17.85 15.05
C ASP A 364 -19.55 16.71 14.61
N THR A 365 -20.15 15.60 14.17
CA THR A 365 -19.43 14.45 13.58
C THR A 365 -18.64 14.84 12.34
N GLU A 366 -18.95 15.98 11.70
CA GLU A 366 -18.22 16.49 10.54
C GLU A 366 -16.99 17.32 10.92
N SER A 367 -16.83 17.69 12.20
CA SER A 367 -15.69 18.50 12.66
C SER A 367 -14.36 17.78 12.44
N ALA A 368 -13.40 18.46 11.81
CA ALA A 368 -12.05 17.93 11.59
C ALA A 368 -11.38 17.52 12.91
N ALA A 369 -11.59 18.30 13.97
CA ALA A 369 -11.05 18.01 15.30
C ALA A 369 -11.62 16.72 15.91
N TYR A 370 -12.92 16.44 15.69
CA TYR A 370 -13.55 15.20 16.13
C TYR A 370 -12.94 13.99 15.42
N ASN A 371 -12.86 14.04 14.09
CA ASN A 371 -12.30 12.95 13.28
C ASN A 371 -10.83 12.64 13.63
N ILE A 372 -10.01 13.69 13.84
CA ILE A 372 -8.62 13.54 14.26
C ILE A 372 -8.53 12.95 15.67
N ALA A 373 -9.38 13.39 16.60
CA ALA A 373 -9.41 12.87 17.97
C ALA A 373 -9.79 11.38 18.01
N VAL A 374 -10.78 10.96 17.22
CA VAL A 374 -11.19 9.55 17.09
C VAL A 374 -10.06 8.73 16.48
N ALA A 375 -9.47 9.18 15.37
CA ALA A 375 -8.36 8.46 14.73
C ALA A 375 -7.15 8.31 15.69
N LYS A 376 -6.83 9.36 16.45
CA LYS A 376 -5.77 9.31 17.47
C LYS A 376 -6.08 8.28 18.55
N PHE A 377 -7.33 8.23 19.01
CA PHE A 377 -7.76 7.27 20.02
C PHE A 377 -7.72 5.83 19.50
N GLU A 378 -8.12 5.61 18.24
CA GLU A 378 -7.98 4.31 17.57
C GLU A 378 -6.52 3.87 17.46
N ALA A 379 -5.61 4.79 17.11
CA ALA A 379 -4.17 4.53 17.09
C ALA A 379 -3.64 4.11 18.48
N LEU A 380 -4.08 4.80 19.55
CA LEU A 380 -3.73 4.45 20.92
C LEU A 380 -4.29 3.06 21.32
N ARG A 381 -5.51 2.75 20.90
CA ARG A 381 -6.13 1.43 21.14
C ARG A 381 -5.41 0.32 20.39
N ALA A 382 -4.98 0.57 19.15
CA ALA A 382 -4.17 -0.36 18.38
C ALA A 382 -2.82 -0.63 19.08
N LEU A 383 -2.16 0.42 19.59
CA LEU A 383 -0.94 0.29 20.38
C LEU A 383 -1.17 -0.54 21.65
N HIS A 384 -2.26 -0.27 22.37
CA HIS A 384 -2.63 -1.04 23.57
C HIS A 384 -2.84 -2.52 23.26
N GLY A 385 -3.55 -2.84 22.17
CA GLY A 385 -3.76 -4.21 21.73
C GLY A 385 -2.44 -4.94 21.44
N ARG A 386 -1.53 -4.30 20.71
CA ARG A 386 -0.21 -4.91 20.39
C ARG A 386 0.71 -5.02 21.61
N LEU A 387 0.62 -4.09 22.56
CA LEU A 387 1.33 -4.18 23.84
C LEU A 387 0.86 -5.37 24.67
N LYS A 388 -0.46 -5.63 24.70
CA LYS A 388 -1.00 -6.82 25.37
C LYS A 388 -0.47 -8.11 24.77
N ASP A 389 -0.45 -8.21 23.44
CA ASP A 389 0.12 -9.35 22.75
C ASP A 389 1.59 -9.56 23.16
N LEU A 390 2.38 -8.49 23.20
CA LEU A 390 3.79 -8.54 23.62
C LEU A 390 3.99 -8.97 25.07
N VAL A 391 3.18 -8.47 26.00
CA VAL A 391 3.27 -8.87 27.43
C VAL A 391 2.98 -10.37 27.60
N VAL A 392 2.05 -10.90 26.80
CA VAL A 392 1.74 -12.34 26.80
C VAL A 392 2.87 -13.15 26.17
N GLU A 393 3.43 -12.69 25.06
CA GLU A 393 4.54 -13.36 24.36
C GLU A 393 5.86 -13.32 25.15
N ARG A 394 6.10 -12.23 25.90
CA ARG A 394 7.37 -11.93 26.59
C ARG A 394 7.13 -11.34 27.99
N PRO A 395 6.67 -12.15 28.95
CA PRO A 395 6.45 -11.68 30.31
C PRO A 395 7.78 -11.31 30.99
N GLY A 396 7.82 -10.18 31.70
CA GLY A 396 8.96 -9.74 32.51
C GLY A 396 9.99 -8.86 31.80
N GLU A 397 9.76 -8.49 30.53
CA GLU A 397 10.63 -7.54 29.78
C GLU A 397 10.33 -6.06 30.09
N GLY A 398 9.41 -5.77 31.04
CA GLY A 398 9.10 -4.41 31.49
C GLY A 398 8.03 -3.70 30.65
N PHE A 399 7.35 -4.43 29.75
CA PHE A 399 6.24 -3.89 28.96
C PHE A 399 4.94 -3.74 29.77
N GLU A 400 4.85 -4.38 30.93
CA GLU A 400 3.68 -4.38 31.81
C GLU A 400 3.32 -2.97 32.29
N GLU A 401 4.31 -2.19 32.74
CA GLU A 401 4.09 -0.81 33.20
C GLU A 401 3.60 0.11 32.07
N MET A 402 4.12 -0.12 30.86
CA MET A 402 3.71 0.62 29.66
C MET A 402 2.28 0.24 29.23
N GLU A 403 1.95 -1.05 29.25
CA GLU A 403 0.60 -1.55 28.96
C GLU A 403 -0.42 -0.97 29.95
N GLU A 404 -0.08 -0.92 31.25
CA GLU A 404 -0.98 -0.36 32.27
C GLU A 404 -1.20 1.14 32.05
N THR A 405 -0.13 1.88 31.74
CA THR A 405 -0.17 3.33 31.50
C THR A 405 -1.01 3.66 30.25
N VAL A 406 -0.75 2.97 29.14
CA VAL A 406 -1.53 3.10 27.90
C VAL A 406 -2.99 2.67 28.14
N GLY A 407 -3.21 1.58 28.87
CA GLY A 407 -4.54 1.08 29.21
C GLY A 407 -5.35 2.01 30.10
N ARG A 408 -4.70 2.73 31.02
CA ARG A 408 -5.33 3.82 31.80
C ARG A 408 -5.80 4.93 30.88
N ARG A 409 -4.93 5.38 29.96
CA ARG A 409 -5.28 6.42 28.99
C ARG A 409 -6.40 6.00 28.03
N VAL A 410 -6.43 4.74 27.60
CA VAL A 410 -7.51 4.19 26.76
C VAL A 410 -8.86 4.22 27.50
N ARG A 411 -8.88 3.94 28.81
CA ARG A 411 -10.11 3.97 29.63
C ARG A 411 -10.70 5.37 29.81
N GLU A 412 -9.86 6.40 29.79
CA GLU A 412 -10.31 7.81 29.87
C GLU A 412 -11.05 8.27 28.59
N GLY A 413 -10.85 7.59 27.46
CA GLY A 413 -11.45 7.94 26.18
C GLY A 413 -10.67 8.98 25.37
N ALA A 414 -11.19 9.34 24.18
CA ALA A 414 -10.53 10.25 23.23
C ALA A 414 -10.27 11.65 23.84
N TRP A 415 -11.21 12.14 24.64
CA TRP A 415 -11.08 13.33 25.46
C TRP A 415 -10.94 12.90 26.93
N ALA A 416 -9.91 13.40 27.63
CA ALA A 416 -9.75 13.11 29.05
C ALA A 416 -10.95 13.64 29.85
N GLN A 417 -11.34 12.93 30.90
CA GLN A 417 -12.51 13.27 31.72
C GLN A 417 -12.33 14.55 32.56
N GLU A 418 -11.11 15.06 32.73
CA GLU A 418 -10.79 16.12 33.71
C GLU A 418 -10.47 17.52 33.12
N GLY A 419 -10.91 17.84 31.91
CA GLY A 419 -10.51 19.07 31.20
C GLY A 419 -11.61 20.08 30.90
N ASP A 420 -12.49 20.43 31.84
CA ASP A 420 -13.38 21.59 31.69
C ASP A 420 -13.55 22.35 33.02
N VAL A 421 -12.43 22.81 33.57
CA VAL A 421 -12.39 23.92 34.54
C VAL A 421 -11.77 25.10 33.82
N GLY A 422 -12.52 25.68 32.88
CA GLY A 422 -12.00 26.72 31.99
C GLY A 422 -13.08 27.64 31.44
N GLY A 423 -13.72 28.41 32.32
CA GLY A 423 -14.36 29.68 31.94
C GLY A 423 -15.84 29.64 31.56
N ARG A 424 -16.72 29.22 32.50
CA ARG A 424 -18.07 29.81 32.53
C ARG A 424 -17.93 31.26 32.95
N ILE A 425 -17.84 32.19 32.00
CA ILE A 425 -18.16 33.59 32.27
C ILE A 425 -19.66 33.60 32.60
N ALA A 426 -19.97 33.70 33.88
CA ALA A 426 -21.30 34.03 34.33
C ALA A 426 -21.62 35.44 33.82
N THR A 427 -22.37 35.54 32.74
CA THR A 427 -23.09 36.76 32.42
C THR A 427 -24.17 36.92 33.49
N MET A 428 -23.87 37.68 34.54
CA MET A 428 -24.91 38.28 35.36
C MET A 428 -25.64 39.29 34.47
N GLU A 429 -26.90 39.00 34.18
CA GLU A 429 -27.84 40.03 33.71
C GLU A 429 -27.98 41.08 34.80
N LEU A 430 -27.84 42.35 34.41
CA LEU A 430 -28.15 43.54 35.21
C LEU A 430 -29.43 44.16 34.68
#